data_AF-X0KYI8-F1
#
_entry.id   AF-X0KYI8-F1
#
_cell.length_a   1.000
_cell.length_b   1.000
_cell.length_c   1.000
_cell.angle_alpha   90.00
_cell.angle_beta   90.00
_cell.angle_gamma   90.00
#
_symmetry.space_group_name_H-M   'P 1'
#
loop_
_entity.id
_entity.type
_entity.pdbx_description
1 polymer ?
#
loop_
_entity_poly.entity_id
_entity_poly.type
_entity_poly.pdbx_seq_one_letter_code
_entity_poly.pdbx_strand_id
1 'polypeptide(L)'
;MKTRSRKSFATKSDITDAGGHSSAQNKGPIIQWDFADIDHMEFDESTSTYHVFLKWPNGVVSEHPREEIYEKCPQQMLRFYIRHIKFV
;
A
#
# COMPACT_ATOMS: atom_id res chain seq x y z
N MET A 1 -14.84 -3.32 -49.49
CA MET A 1 -14.34 -1.94 -49.40
C MET A 1 -15.51 -0.98 -49.55
N LYS A 2 -15.83 -0.18 -48.51
CA LYS A 2 -16.87 0.87 -48.51
C LYS A 2 -16.32 2.07 -47.74
N THR A 3 -16.52 3.25 -48.31
CA THR A 3 -15.82 4.53 -48.07
C THR A 3 -16.40 5.35 -46.89
N ARG A 4 -15.58 6.29 -46.39
CA ARG A 4 -15.77 7.18 -45.21
C ARG A 4 -16.83 8.29 -45.43
N SER A 5 -17.49 8.74 -44.35
CA SER A 5 -17.70 10.19 -44.05
C SER A 5 -18.18 10.42 -42.60
N ARG A 6 -17.80 11.56 -42.01
CA ARG A 6 -17.91 11.97 -40.59
C ARG A 6 -19.20 12.77 -40.31
N LYS A 7 -19.79 12.65 -39.11
CA LYS A 7 -20.30 13.80 -38.33
C LYS A 7 -20.56 13.45 -36.86
N SER A 8 -20.09 14.33 -35.99
CA SER A 8 -20.18 14.35 -34.52
C SER A 8 -21.61 14.54 -33.99
N PHE A 9 -21.93 13.90 -32.85
CA PHE A 9 -22.87 14.44 -31.87
C PHE A 9 -22.39 14.13 -30.46
N ALA A 10 -22.13 15.18 -29.69
CA ALA A 10 -22.00 15.13 -28.24
C ALA A 10 -23.41 15.17 -27.65
N THR A 11 -23.74 14.24 -26.75
CA THR A 11 -24.85 14.41 -25.80
C THR A 11 -24.38 13.99 -24.42
N LYS A 12 -24.14 15.05 -23.65
CA LYS A 12 -23.98 15.15 -22.21
C LYS A 12 -24.97 14.21 -21.49
N SER A 13 -24.45 13.25 -20.73
CA SER A 13 -25.23 12.50 -19.76
C SER A 13 -24.94 13.09 -18.39
N ASP A 14 -25.81 14.01 -17.97
CA ASP A 14 -25.97 14.41 -16.58
C ASP A 14 -26.44 13.18 -15.79
N ILE A 15 -25.54 12.60 -15.02
CA ILE A 15 -25.87 11.76 -13.87
C ILE A 15 -25.25 12.46 -12.67
N THR A 16 -26.08 13.19 -11.94
CA THR A 16 -25.78 13.69 -10.61
C THR A 16 -25.91 12.51 -9.64
N ASP A 17 -24.81 12.09 -9.03
CA ASP A 17 -24.84 11.43 -7.73
C ASP A 17 -23.63 11.86 -6.88
N ALA A 18 -23.89 11.94 -5.59
CA ALA A 18 -23.26 12.80 -4.62
C ALA A 18 -21.84 12.38 -4.19
N GLY A 19 -21.09 13.36 -3.64
CA GLY A 19 -20.05 13.07 -2.66
C GLY A 19 -18.62 12.92 -3.18
N GLY A 20 -18.22 13.71 -4.18
CA GLY A 20 -16.81 13.90 -4.51
C GLY A 20 -16.09 14.74 -3.46
N HIS A 21 -15.76 14.18 -2.29
CA HIS A 21 -14.71 14.74 -1.44
C HIS A 21 -13.37 14.45 -2.10
N SER A 22 -13.01 15.29 -3.08
CA SER A 22 -11.65 15.45 -3.55
C SER A 22 -10.83 16.06 -2.42
N SER A 23 -10.41 15.25 -1.46
CA SER A 23 -9.32 15.62 -0.57
C SER A 23 -8.03 15.51 -1.37
N ALA A 24 -7.57 16.66 -1.84
CA ALA A 24 -6.21 16.86 -2.32
C ALA A 24 -5.24 16.50 -1.18
N GLN A 25 -4.92 15.21 -1.05
CA GLN A 25 -3.85 14.77 -0.18
C GLN A 25 -2.55 15.02 -0.94
N ASN A 26 -1.79 15.99 -0.42
CA ASN A 26 -0.38 16.21 -0.74
C ASN A 26 0.30 14.86 -0.95
N LYS A 27 0.66 14.55 -2.21
CA LYS A 27 1.49 13.41 -2.52
C LYS A 27 2.90 13.75 -2.04
N GLY A 28 3.13 13.56 -0.74
CA GLY A 28 4.47 13.41 -0.20
C GLY A 28 5.22 12.34 -0.99
N PRO A 29 6.56 12.22 -0.82
CA PRO A 29 7.33 11.20 -1.52
C PRO A 29 6.60 9.87 -1.36
N ILE A 30 6.33 9.20 -2.48
CA ILE A 30 5.59 7.94 -2.49
C ILE A 30 6.51 6.93 -1.81
N ILE A 31 6.43 6.85 -0.48
CA ILE A 31 7.02 5.78 0.31
C ILE A 31 6.17 4.56 -0.06
N GLN A 32 6.66 3.77 -1.00
CA GLN A 32 5.94 2.60 -1.45
C GLN A 32 6.22 1.45 -0.46
N TRP A 33 5.43 1.42 0.61
CA TRP A 33 5.41 0.35 1.62
C TRP A 33 5.31 -1.05 1.00
N ASP A 34 4.67 -1.16 -0.16
CA ASP A 34 4.52 -2.40 -0.90
C ASP A 34 5.84 -2.99 -1.43
N PHE A 35 6.93 -2.22 -1.50
CA PHE A 35 8.24 -2.71 -1.94
C PHE A 35 9.22 -2.94 -0.79
N ALA A 36 8.82 -2.64 0.45
CA ALA A 36 9.60 -3.00 1.62
C ALA A 36 9.54 -4.51 1.85
N ASP A 37 10.67 -5.10 2.25
CA ASP A 37 10.73 -6.49 2.73
C ASP A 37 10.94 -6.49 4.24
N ILE A 38 10.21 -7.34 4.96
CA ILE A 38 10.34 -7.45 6.41
C ILE A 38 11.49 -8.39 6.70
N ASP A 39 12.48 -7.88 7.44
CA ASP A 39 13.71 -8.61 7.73
C ASP A 39 13.54 -9.48 8.97
N HIS A 40 13.14 -8.88 10.09
CA HIS A 40 12.91 -9.55 11.35
C HIS A 40 11.94 -8.76 12.24
N MET A 41 11.45 -9.44 13.28
CA MET A 41 10.57 -8.87 14.29
C MET A 41 11.15 -9.17 15.66
N GLU A 42 11.19 -8.15 16.52
CA GLU A 42 11.65 -8.24 17.90
C GLU A 42 10.49 -7.96 18.84
N PHE A 43 10.50 -8.61 20.00
CA PHE A 43 9.56 -8.34 21.07
C PHE A 43 10.26 -7.56 22.17
N ASP A 44 9.78 -6.37 22.46
CA ASP A 44 10.24 -5.58 23.59
C ASP A 44 9.41 -5.96 24.83
N GLU A 45 10.05 -6.62 25.79
CA GLU A 45 9.41 -7.04 27.04
C GLU A 45 8.99 -5.84 27.91
N SER A 46 9.68 -4.71 27.82
CA SER A 46 9.43 -3.55 28.67
C SER A 46 8.12 -2.83 28.34
N THR A 47 7.83 -2.77 27.04
CA THR A 47 6.61 -2.17 26.48
C THR A 47 5.56 -3.22 26.12
N SER A 48 5.94 -4.51 26.12
CA SER A 48 5.12 -5.62 25.61
C SER A 48 4.65 -5.41 24.17
N THR A 49 5.44 -4.70 23.35
CA THR A 49 5.15 -4.42 21.95
C THR A 49 6.13 -5.09 20.99
N TYR A 50 5.66 -5.38 19.78
CA TYR A 50 6.49 -5.93 18.72
C TYR A 50 7.02 -4.82 17.82
N HIS A 51 8.33 -4.79 17.66
CA HIS A 51 9.04 -3.91 16.75
C HIS A 51 9.41 -4.67 15.48
N VAL A 52 9.15 -4.06 14.33
CA VAL A 52 9.32 -4.70 13.03
C VAL A 52 10.37 -3.90 12.26
N PHE A 53 11.40 -4.61 11.83
CA PHE A 53 12.47 -4.05 11.00
C PHE A 53 12.21 -4.38 9.55
N LEU A 54 12.06 -3.35 8.73
CA LEU A 54 11.84 -3.49 7.30
C LEU A 54 12.99 -2.88 6.49
N LYS A 55 13.34 -3.55 5.40
CA LYS A 55 14.34 -3.13 4.42
C LYS A 55 13.62 -2.48 3.25
N TRP A 56 13.88 -1.19 3.06
CA TRP A 56 13.41 -0.44 1.90
C TRP A 56 14.22 -0.81 0.64
N PRO A 57 13.67 -0.58 -0.56
CA PRO A 57 14.38 -0.83 -1.82
C PRO A 57 15.68 -0.05 -1.99
N ASN A 58 15.83 1.08 -1.28
CA ASN A 58 17.06 1.88 -1.26
C ASN A 58 18.14 1.29 -0.33
N GLY A 59 17.88 0.16 0.32
CA GLY A 59 18.79 -0.51 1.25
C GLY A 59 18.75 0.05 2.68
N VAL A 60 17.95 1.08 2.95
CA VAL A 60 17.76 1.62 4.30
C VAL A 60 16.88 0.67 5.10
N VAL A 61 17.20 0.49 6.38
CA VAL A 61 16.36 -0.23 7.34
C VAL A 61 15.64 0.79 8.21
N SER A 62 14.34 0.61 8.40
CA SER A 62 13.58 1.36 9.40
C SER A 62 12.85 0.43 10.36
N GLU A 63 12.64 0.94 11.56
CA GLU A 63 11.92 0.28 12.63
C GLU A 63 10.52 0.90 12.75
N HIS A 64 9.51 0.05 12.86
CA HIS A 64 8.12 0.46 13.01
C HIS A 64 7.40 -0.43 14.01
N PRO A 65 6.41 0.11 14.75
CA PRO A 65 5.51 -0.72 15.55
C PRO A 65 4.70 -1.64 14.64
N ARG A 66 4.40 -2.84 15.14
CA ARG A 66 3.66 -3.87 14.40
C ARG A 66 2.32 -3.37 13.85
N GLU A 67 1.60 -2.58 14.63
CA GLU A 67 0.29 -2.05 14.27
C GLU A 67 0.34 -1.18 13.02
N GLU A 68 1.40 -0.36 12.86
CA GLU A 68 1.60 0.45 11.65
C GLU A 68 1.81 -0.44 10.41
N ILE A 69 2.55 -1.53 10.54
CA ILE A 69 2.82 -2.45 9.43
C ILE A 69 1.55 -3.16 8.96
N TYR A 70 0.67 -3.55 9.89
CA TYR A 70 -0.62 -4.13 9.55
C TYR A 70 -1.51 -3.18 8.74
N GLU A 71 -1.42 -1.88 8.98
CA GLU A 71 -2.18 -0.88 8.23
C GLU A 71 -1.54 -0.53 6.90
N LYS A 72 -0.21 -0.38 6.85
CA LYS A 72 0.51 0.14 5.67
C LYS A 72 0.87 -0.92 4.64
N CYS A 73 1.36 -2.08 5.07
CA CYS A 73 1.79 -3.16 4.16
C CYS A 73 1.41 -4.55 4.69
N PRO A 74 0.10 -4.84 4.87
CA PRO A 74 -0.37 -6.12 5.41
C PRO A 74 0.09 -7.33 4.58
N GLN A 75 0.22 -7.16 3.26
CA GLN A 75 0.65 -8.23 2.36
C GLN A 75 2.11 -8.66 2.62
N GLN A 76 3.00 -7.71 2.93
CA GLN A 76 4.40 -8.04 3.23
C GLN A 76 4.53 -8.74 4.58
N MET A 77 3.73 -8.32 5.55
CA MET A 77 3.63 -9.00 6.84
C MET A 77 3.16 -10.45 6.71
N LEU A 78 2.16 -10.71 5.88
CA LEU A 78 1.69 -12.07 5.63
C LEU A 78 2.78 -12.94 4.99
N ARG A 79 3.53 -12.40 4.02
CA ARG A 79 4.65 -13.11 3.39
C ARG A 79 5.75 -13.46 4.39
N PHE A 80 6.05 -12.54 5.31
CA PHE A 80 6.99 -12.80 6.41
C PHE A 80 6.53 -13.99 7.26
N TYR A 81 5.28 -14.03 7.69
CA TYR A 81 4.77 -15.15 8.48
C TYR A 81 4.77 -16.47 7.73
N ILE A 82 4.37 -16.49 6.45
CA ILE A 82 4.40 -17.70 5.62
C ILE A 82 5.83 -18.24 5.48
N ARG A 83 6.82 -17.36 5.35
CA ARG A 83 8.23 -17.75 5.22
C ARG A 83 8.80 -18.34 6.51
N HIS A 84 8.31 -17.90 7.67
CA HIS A 84 8.86 -18.26 8.98
C HIS A 84 8.03 -19.30 9.74
N ILE A 85 6.84 -19.67 9.26
CA ILE A 85 6.04 -20.73 9.87
C ILE A 85 6.76 -22.07 9.71
N LYS A 86 6.85 -22.83 10.81
CA LYS A 86 7.40 -24.19 10.83
C LYS A 86 6.35 -25.11 11.42
N PHE A 87 6.01 -26.18 10.70
CA PHE A 87 5.22 -27.26 11.24
C PHE A 87 6.16 -28.20 12.00
N VAL A 88 5.92 -28.36 13.30
CA VAL A 88 6.68 -29.24 14.20
C VAL A 88 5.76 -30.38 14.64
#